data_AF-A0AAN8LWF8-F1
#
_entry.id   AF-A0AAN8LWF8-F1
#
_cell.length_a   1.000
_cell.length_b   1.000
_cell.length_c   1.000
_cell.angle_alpha   90.00
_cell.angle_beta   90.00
_cell.angle_gamma   90.00
#
_symmetry.space_group_name_H-M   'P 1'
#
loop_
_entity.id
_entity.type
_entity.pdbx_description
1 polymer ?
#
loop_
_entity_poly.entity_id
_entity_poly.type
_entity_poly.pdbx_seq_one_letter_code
_entity_poly.pdbx_strand_id
1 'polypeptide(L)'
;MFRCSTVILILCLWWSCVEVETTEAVKCSFNLTEISANTDSIALKLITKGEACNFTVFYENGLSGITDCDQYGEDSNVYICDIRDLEPGTLHQFEVISKNDGERATYQCK
;
A
#
# COMPACT_ATOMS: atom_id res chain seq x y z
N MET A 1 6.89 10.62 12.11
CA MET A 1 7.67 10.39 10.88
C MET A 1 8.77 9.39 11.20
N PHE A 2 8.50 8.09 11.12
CA PHE A 2 9.53 7.06 11.27
C PHE A 2 9.47 6.17 10.03
N ARG A 3 10.38 6.46 9.09
CA ARG A 3 10.61 5.69 7.87
C ARG A 3 11.32 4.40 8.26
N CYS A 4 10.63 3.27 8.19
CA CYS A 4 11.24 1.96 8.39
C CYS A 4 11.94 1.55 7.08
N SER A 5 13.23 1.88 6.95
CA SER A 5 14.04 1.44 5.81
C SER A 5 14.58 0.05 6.09
N THR A 6 14.23 -0.88 5.21
CA THR A 6 14.67 -2.26 5.08
C THR A 6 16.12 -2.44 5.51
N VAL A 7 16.41 -3.34 6.48
CA VAL A 7 17.66 -4.12 6.69
C VAL A 7 17.97 -4.49 8.17
N ILE A 8 17.20 -4.09 9.20
CA ILE A 8 17.48 -4.56 10.58
C ILE A 8 16.29 -5.31 11.18
N LEU A 9 16.53 -6.59 11.45
CA LEU A 9 15.59 -7.70 11.47
C LEU A 9 14.99 -8.02 12.85
N ILE A 10 15.28 -7.29 13.93
CA ILE A 10 14.85 -7.70 15.28
C ILE A 10 14.65 -6.44 16.13
N LEU A 11 13.42 -6.17 16.59
CA LEU A 11 12.97 -5.13 17.56
C LEU A 11 11.94 -4.07 17.08
N CYS A 12 11.03 -4.39 16.15
CA CYS A 12 9.82 -3.58 15.92
C CYS A 12 8.56 -4.46 15.95
N LEU A 13 8.17 -4.97 17.11
CA LEU A 13 6.99 -5.84 17.28
C LEU A 13 5.67 -5.09 17.54
N TRP A 14 5.50 -3.84 17.05
CA TRP A 14 4.25 -3.12 17.35
C TRP A 14 3.56 -2.31 16.26
N TRP A 15 4.00 -2.38 14.99
CA TRP A 15 3.12 -2.11 13.85
C TRP A 15 3.79 -2.67 12.60
N SER A 16 3.38 -3.85 12.14
CA SER A 16 4.08 -4.56 11.04
C SER A 16 3.12 -4.73 9.88
N CYS A 17 3.45 -4.11 8.75
CA CYS A 17 2.86 -4.45 7.47
C CYS A 17 3.70 -5.51 6.77
N VAL A 18 3.06 -6.55 6.26
CA VAL A 18 3.71 -7.64 5.53
C VAL A 18 3.04 -7.79 4.17
N GLU A 19 3.85 -7.97 3.14
CA GLU A 19 3.40 -8.37 1.80
C GLU A 19 3.11 -9.88 1.80
N VAL A 20 1.90 -10.25 1.41
CA VAL A 20 1.37 -11.62 1.49
C VAL A 20 1.40 -12.31 0.15
N GLU A 21 1.00 -11.61 -0.91
CA GLU A 21 0.89 -12.16 -2.26
C GLU A 21 1.10 -11.06 -3.29
N THR A 22 1.75 -11.39 -4.40
CA THR A 22 1.95 -10.51 -5.55
C THR A 22 1.72 -11.29 -6.83
N THR A 23 0.98 -10.72 -7.78
CA THR A 23 0.94 -11.25 -9.15
C THR A 23 2.04 -10.61 -9.98
N GLU A 24 2.79 -11.40 -10.76
CA GLU A 24 3.73 -10.83 -11.73
C GLU A 24 2.94 -10.27 -12.93
N ALA A 25 2.98 -8.95 -13.12
CA ALA A 25 2.53 -8.31 -14.36
C ALA A 25 3.70 -7.63 -15.10
N VAL A 26 3.48 -7.37 -16.38
CA VAL A 26 4.56 -7.02 -17.33
C VAL A 26 4.75 -5.50 -17.45
N LYS A 27 3.74 -4.68 -17.12
CA LYS A 27 3.75 -3.23 -17.40
C LYS A 27 3.73 -2.35 -16.16
N CYS A 28 2.82 -2.60 -15.22
CA CYS A 28 2.62 -1.73 -14.06
C CYS A 28 3.30 -2.23 -12.78
N SER A 29 4.52 -2.77 -12.93
CA SER A 29 5.28 -3.26 -11.79
C SER A 29 5.51 -2.16 -10.76
N PHE A 30 5.02 -2.39 -9.55
CA PHE A 30 5.12 -1.44 -8.45
C PHE A 30 5.81 -2.06 -7.24
N ASN A 31 6.36 -1.20 -6.39
CA ASN A 31 6.92 -1.60 -5.11
C ASN A 31 6.39 -0.65 -4.02
N LEU A 32 6.04 -1.21 -2.88
CA LEU A 32 5.68 -0.43 -1.71
C LEU A 32 6.97 0.09 -1.04
N THR A 33 7.15 1.41 -1.05
CA THR A 33 8.38 2.07 -0.56
C THR A 33 8.26 2.56 0.88
N GLU A 34 7.05 2.92 1.29
CA GLU A 34 6.79 3.45 2.63
C GLU A 34 5.35 3.14 3.01
N ILE A 35 5.16 2.86 4.30
CA ILE A 35 3.85 2.67 4.90
C ILE A 35 3.83 3.50 6.16
N SER A 36 2.85 4.40 6.23
CA SER A 36 2.62 5.22 7.41
C SER A 36 1.27 4.84 8.01
N ALA A 37 1.30 4.04 9.07
CA ALA A 37 0.12 3.72 9.84
C ALA A 37 -0.07 4.71 11.00
N ASN A 38 -1.31 5.18 11.14
CA ASN A 38 -1.81 5.94 12.27
C ASN A 38 -2.90 5.11 12.97
N THR A 39 -3.52 5.68 14.01
CA THR A 39 -4.55 5.01 14.81
C THR A 39 -5.70 4.46 13.98
N ASP A 40 -6.21 5.24 13.03
CA ASP A 40 -7.40 4.97 12.21
C ASP A 40 -7.17 5.14 10.71
N SER A 41 -5.90 5.28 10.30
CA SER A 41 -5.56 5.55 8.91
C SER A 41 -4.24 4.90 8.51
N ILE A 42 -4.10 4.53 7.25
CA ILE A 42 -2.84 4.03 6.68
C ILE A 42 -2.59 4.73 5.35
N ALA A 43 -1.40 5.29 5.19
CA ALA A 43 -0.93 5.82 3.92
C ALA A 43 0.08 4.84 3.31
N LEU A 44 -0.21 4.36 2.10
CA LEU A 44 0.67 3.49 1.32
C LEU A 44 1.38 4.32 0.25
N LYS A 45 2.71 4.24 0.19
CA LYS A 45 3.52 4.91 -0.84
C LYS A 45 4.09 3.90 -1.82
N LEU A 46 3.59 3.93 -3.03
CA LEU A 46 3.98 3.04 -4.12
C LEU A 46 4.96 3.75 -5.05
N ILE A 47 5.88 2.99 -5.64
CA ILE A 47 6.71 3.45 -6.77
C ILE A 47 6.58 2.49 -7.94
N THR A 48 6.33 3.01 -9.14
CA THR A 48 6.31 2.20 -10.37
C THR A 48 7.69 2.19 -11.02
N LYS A 49 8.12 1.01 -11.52
CA LYS A 49 9.40 0.85 -12.23
C LYS A 49 9.27 1.02 -13.75
N GLY A 50 8.05 1.06 -14.27
CA GLY A 50 7.73 1.15 -15.68
C GLY A 50 7.03 2.45 -16.05
N GLU A 51 5.91 2.33 -16.76
CA GLU A 51 5.06 3.47 -17.13
C GLU A 51 4.25 3.98 -15.92
N ALA A 52 3.70 5.18 -16.06
CA ALA A 52 2.72 5.70 -15.11
C ALA A 52 1.44 4.86 -15.19
N CYS A 53 1.00 4.34 -14.05
CA CYS A 53 -0.19 3.50 -13.94
C CYS A 53 -1.12 4.02 -12.85
N ASN A 54 -2.41 3.69 -12.95
CA ASN A 54 -3.38 4.07 -11.94
C ASN A 54 -3.61 2.91 -10.99
N PHE A 55 -3.53 3.18 -9.69
CA PHE A 55 -3.71 2.17 -8.65
C PHE A 55 -4.96 2.45 -7.84
N THR A 56 -5.57 1.38 -7.35
CA THR A 56 -6.66 1.43 -6.38
C THR A 56 -6.37 0.43 -5.28
N VAL A 57 -6.88 0.68 -4.08
CA VAL A 57 -6.71 -0.19 -2.93
C VAL A 57 -8.08 -0.65 -2.45
N PHE A 58 -8.24 -1.96 -2.35
CA PHE A 58 -9.38 -2.61 -1.72
C PHE A 58 -9.01 -2.97 -0.28
N TYR A 59 -9.93 -2.75 0.66
CA TYR A 59 -9.73 -3.12 2.05
C TYR A 59 -11.04 -3.44 2.75
N GLU A 60 -10.98 -4.21 3.82
CA GLU A 60 -12.15 -4.58 4.61
C GLU A 60 -12.25 -3.68 5.84
N ASN A 61 -13.36 -2.94 5.97
CA ASN A 61 -13.65 -2.11 7.15
C ASN A 61 -15.11 -2.28 7.58
N GLY A 62 -15.52 -3.51 7.85
CA GLY A 62 -16.92 -3.90 8.08
C GLY A 62 -17.79 -3.93 6.82
N LEU A 63 -17.44 -3.12 5.81
CA LEU A 63 -17.85 -3.21 4.40
C LEU A 63 -16.58 -3.14 3.53
N SER A 64 -16.59 -3.76 2.35
CA SER A 64 -15.47 -3.65 1.40
C SER A 64 -15.32 -2.19 0.93
N GLY A 65 -14.23 -1.55 1.35
CA GLY A 65 -13.84 -0.19 0.99
C GLY A 65 -12.94 -0.18 -0.25
N ILE A 66 -13.02 0.90 -1.02
CA ILE A 66 -12.19 1.15 -2.21
C ILE A 66 -11.62 2.55 -2.10
N THR A 67 -10.33 2.71 -2.38
CA THR A 67 -9.66 4.02 -2.39
C THR A 67 -8.67 4.10 -3.54
N ASP A 68 -8.80 5.14 -4.35
CA ASP A 68 -7.86 5.38 -5.43
C ASP A 68 -6.57 6.02 -4.89
N CYS A 69 -5.45 5.72 -5.54
CA CYS A 69 -4.16 6.29 -5.20
C CYS A 69 -3.89 7.53 -6.04
N ASP A 70 -3.41 8.58 -5.38
CA ASP A 70 -3.06 9.85 -6.02
C ASP A 70 -1.58 9.87 -6.41
N GLN A 71 -1.28 10.40 -7.59
CA GLN A 71 0.10 10.60 -8.05
C GLN A 71 0.76 11.73 -7.24
N TYR A 72 1.94 11.46 -6.68
CA TYR A 72 2.65 12.40 -5.81
C TYR A 72 3.58 13.32 -6.60
N GLY A 73 3.00 14.39 -7.14
CA GLY A 73 3.71 15.38 -7.95
C GLY A 73 3.67 15.05 -9.45
N GLU A 74 3.81 16.11 -10.24
CA GLU A 74 3.77 16.05 -11.71
C GLU A 74 4.93 15.19 -12.25
N ASP A 75 4.63 14.27 -13.16
CA ASP A 75 5.57 13.33 -13.78
C ASP A 75 6.31 12.38 -12.80
N SER A 76 5.79 12.18 -11.59
CA SER A 76 6.36 11.21 -10.66
C SER A 76 5.83 9.80 -10.89
N ASN A 77 6.69 8.78 -10.75
CA ASN A 77 6.24 7.39 -10.67
C ASN A 77 5.82 7.00 -9.25
N VAL A 78 5.47 7.98 -8.41
CA VAL A 78 5.17 7.80 -7.00
C VAL A 78 3.69 8.02 -6.77
N TYR A 79 3.06 7.11 -6.04
CA TYR A 79 1.64 7.16 -5.74
C TYR A 79 1.42 7.04 -4.25
N ILE A 80 0.43 7.77 -3.73
CA ILE A 80 0.02 7.76 -2.32
C ILE A 80 -1.43 7.32 -2.26
N CYS A 81 -1.69 6.27 -1.48
CA CYS A 81 -3.03 5.77 -1.23
C CYS A 81 -3.36 6.03 0.25
N ASP A 82 -4.29 6.96 0.51
CA ASP A 82 -4.69 7.35 1.86
C ASP A 82 -5.95 6.62 2.30
N ILE A 83 -5.78 5.60 3.15
CA ILE A 83 -6.86 4.76 3.65
C ILE A 83 -7.25 5.27 5.03
N ARG A 84 -8.55 5.49 5.25
CA ARG A 84 -9.08 6.13 6.46
C ARG A 84 -10.18 5.29 7.09
N ASP A 85 -10.63 5.73 8.25
CA ASP A 85 -11.73 5.16 9.02
C ASP A 85 -11.48 3.71 9.48
N LEU A 86 -10.21 3.27 9.56
CA LEU A 86 -9.83 1.92 9.96
C LEU A 86 -10.02 1.71 11.47
N GLU A 87 -10.44 0.49 11.84
CA GLU A 87 -10.54 0.12 13.25
C GLU A 87 -9.15 0.01 13.91
N PRO A 88 -8.85 0.78 14.98
CA PRO A 88 -7.55 0.75 15.64
C PRO A 88 -7.27 -0.59 16.33
N GLY A 89 -6.03 -1.08 16.20
CA GLY A 89 -5.58 -2.31 16.86
C GLY A 89 -6.02 -3.62 16.19
N THR A 90 -6.68 -3.53 15.03
CA THR A 90 -7.09 -4.67 14.20
C THR A 90 -6.09 -4.91 13.08
N LEU A 91 -5.90 -6.18 12.69
CA LEU A 91 -5.14 -6.53 11.48
C LEU A 91 -6.02 -6.27 10.26
N HIS A 92 -5.61 -5.36 9.40
CA HIS A 92 -6.30 -5.01 8.15
C HIS A 92 -5.57 -5.59 6.96
N GLN A 93 -6.34 -6.09 5.99
CA GLN A 93 -5.82 -6.57 4.70
C GLN A 93 -6.15 -5.56 3.60
N PHE A 94 -5.15 -5.25 2.78
CA PHE A 94 -5.19 -4.29 1.70
C PHE A 94 -4.78 -5.00 0.41
N GLU A 95 -5.58 -4.90 -0.64
CA GLU A 95 -5.24 -5.37 -1.98
C GLU A 95 -5.05 -4.15 -2.88
N VAL A 96 -3.81 -3.88 -3.26
CA VAL A 96 -3.47 -2.83 -4.22
C VAL A 96 -3.58 -3.42 -5.61
N ILE A 97 -4.33 -2.79 -6.51
CA ILE A 97 -4.56 -3.25 -7.88
C ILE A 97 -4.26 -2.12 -8.88
N SER A 98 -3.47 -2.43 -9.90
CA SER A 98 -3.29 -1.64 -11.10
C SER A 98 -4.54 -1.70 -11.97
N LYS A 99 -5.16 -0.55 -12.23
CA LYS A 99 -6.30 -0.42 -13.15
C LYS A 99 -5.92 -0.66 -14.62
N ASN A 100 -4.62 -0.60 -14.93
CA ASN A 100 -4.12 -0.67 -16.30
C ASN A 100 -3.95 -2.11 -16.80
N ASP A 101 -3.40 -2.99 -15.98
CA ASP A 101 -3.06 -4.38 -16.35
C ASP A 101 -3.51 -5.43 -15.33
N GLY A 102 -4.14 -5.01 -14.22
CA GLY A 102 -4.63 -5.91 -13.19
C GLY A 102 -3.54 -6.47 -12.28
N GLU A 103 -2.32 -5.93 -12.33
CA GLU A 103 -1.29 -6.26 -11.35
C GLU A 103 -1.80 -5.99 -9.95
N ARG A 104 -1.63 -6.96 -9.04
CA ARG A 104 -2.09 -6.82 -7.67
C ARG A 104 -1.07 -7.31 -6.66
N ALA A 105 -1.08 -6.65 -5.50
CA ALA A 105 -0.31 -7.03 -4.34
C ALA A 105 -1.17 -6.91 -3.08
N THR A 106 -1.09 -7.91 -2.22
CA THR A 106 -1.83 -7.98 -0.96
C THR A 106 -0.89 -7.68 0.19
N TYR A 107 -1.27 -6.72 1.03
CA TYR A 107 -0.57 -6.32 2.24
C TYR A 107 -1.46 -6.53 3.46
N GLN A 108 -0.86 -6.96 4.57
CA GLN A 108 -1.54 -7.06 5.86
C GLN A 108 -0.84 -6.18 6.88
N CYS A 109 -1.54 -5.22 7.46
CA CYS A 109 -1.01 -4.29 8.45
C CYS A 109 -1.77 -4.38 9.77
N LYS A 110 -1.04 -4.46 10.87
CA LYS A 110 -1.57 -4.41 12.24
C LYS A 110 -0.90 -3.32 13.02
#